data_AF-A0A3M1ANZ0-F1
#
_entry.id   AF-A0A3M1ANZ0-F1
#
_cell.length_a   1.000
_cell.length_b   1.000
_cell.length_c   1.000
_cell.angle_alpha   90.00
_cell.angle_beta   90.00
_cell.angle_gamma   90.00
#
_symmetry.space_group_name_H-M   'P 1'
#
loop_
_entity.id
_entity.type
_entity.pdbx_description
1 polymer ?
#
loop_
_entity_poly.entity_id
_entity_poly.type
_entity_poly.pdbx_seq_one_letter_code
_entity_poly.pdbx_strand_id
1 'polypeptide(L)'
;YKTPPKTKNRLFFIQRNLNQNTIVYDAKLNADGSFQSDPIDAYWLRYGSTGERKELTWLQRTFAYGYSAKRDKKNGTYWVTLTAWDGRKIHLHKDSSGKPVATLTIDGKYARLDYIWVYADNSGTWPKVFHVDLHGTDMLTGRHVFERIKN
;
A
#
# COMPACT_ATOMS: atom_id res chain seq x y z
N TYR A 1 16.50 3.14 2.89
CA TYR A 1 15.68 1.91 2.86
C TYR A 1 15.73 1.32 1.46
N LYS A 2 15.68 -0.01 1.32
CA LYS A 2 15.76 -0.65 0.00
C LYS A 2 14.39 -0.64 -0.67
N THR A 3 14.27 -0.01 -1.84
CA THR A 3 13.06 -0.06 -2.65
C THR A 3 12.84 -1.50 -3.12
N PRO A 4 11.67 -2.11 -2.88
CA PRO A 4 11.41 -3.47 -3.32
C PRO A 4 11.42 -3.56 -4.85
N PRO A 5 11.90 -4.66 -5.46
CA PRO A 5 11.99 -4.81 -6.92
C PRO A 5 10.63 -4.64 -7.57
N LYS A 6 10.49 -3.79 -8.59
CA LYS A 6 9.19 -3.56 -9.25
C LYS A 6 8.65 -4.88 -9.81
N THR A 7 7.41 -5.23 -9.44
CA THR A 7 6.67 -6.34 -10.05
C THR A 7 5.58 -5.78 -10.97
N LYS A 8 5.09 -6.60 -11.90
CA LYS A 8 3.98 -6.22 -12.79
C LYS A 8 2.70 -5.89 -12.02
N ASN A 9 2.51 -6.52 -10.86
CA ASN A 9 1.30 -6.40 -10.06
C ASN A 9 1.45 -5.44 -8.87
N ARG A 10 2.61 -4.82 -8.65
CA ARG A 10 2.81 -3.96 -7.48
C ARG A 10 1.91 -2.75 -7.51
N LEU A 11 1.17 -2.57 -6.42
CA LEU A 11 0.36 -1.41 -6.14
C LEU A 11 1.17 -0.36 -5.41
N PHE A 12 1.64 -0.69 -4.21
CA PHE A 12 2.47 0.17 -3.37
C PHE A 12 3.17 -0.67 -2.30
N PHE A 13 3.94 -0.02 -1.44
CA PHE A 13 4.55 -0.66 -0.30
C PHE A 13 4.64 0.30 0.90
N ILE A 14 4.83 -0.25 2.09
CA ILE A 14 4.99 0.49 3.33
C ILE A 14 6.37 0.22 3.91
N GLN A 15 7.06 1.29 4.27
CA GLN A 15 8.33 1.24 5.00
C GLN A 15 8.21 2.04 6.31
N ARG A 16 9.09 1.72 7.26
CA ARG A 16 9.08 2.36 8.58
C ARG A 16 10.47 2.51 9.15
N ASN A 17 10.63 3.46 10.07
CA ASN A 17 11.90 3.68 10.78
C ASN A 17 12.32 2.52 11.70
N LEU A 18 11.41 1.61 12.04
CA LEU A 18 11.66 0.52 13.00
C LEU A 18 12.56 -0.61 12.45
N ASN A 19 12.62 -0.81 11.14
CA ASN A 19 13.50 -1.79 10.50
C ASN A 19 13.53 -1.61 8.98
N GLN A 20 14.48 -2.28 8.32
CA GLN A 20 14.64 -2.20 6.87
C GLN A 20 13.59 -3.01 6.09
N ASN A 21 12.73 -3.79 6.75
CA ASN A 21 11.76 -4.63 6.05
C ASN A 21 10.67 -3.77 5.42
N THR A 22 10.07 -4.29 4.35
CA THR A 22 9.04 -3.60 3.59
C THR A 22 7.77 -4.44 3.59
N ILE A 23 6.61 -3.83 3.83
CA ILE A 23 5.33 -4.48 3.59
C ILE A 23 4.93 -4.16 2.15
N VAL A 24 4.76 -5.18 1.32
CA VAL A 24 4.41 -5.03 -0.09
C VAL A 24 2.94 -5.34 -0.28
N TYR A 25 2.27 -4.56 -1.12
CA TYR A 25 0.90 -4.76 -1.55
C TYR A 25 0.90 -4.96 -3.07
N ASP A 26 0.76 -6.21 -3.50
CA ASP A 26 0.64 -6.57 -4.91
C ASP A 26 -0.82 -6.93 -5.23
N ALA A 27 -1.28 -6.64 -6.45
CA ALA A 27 -2.62 -7.02 -6.90
C ALA A 27 -2.72 -8.53 -7.17
N LYS A 28 -3.84 -9.12 -6.75
CA LYS A 28 -4.26 -10.47 -7.14
C LYS A 28 -5.21 -10.39 -8.34
N LEU A 29 -4.77 -10.96 -9.45
CA LEU A 29 -5.52 -10.98 -10.71
C LEU A 29 -5.91 -12.42 -11.06
N ASN A 30 -7.06 -12.57 -11.73
CA ASN A 30 -7.47 -13.80 -12.40
C ASN A 30 -6.72 -13.95 -13.73
N ALA A 31 -6.86 -15.12 -14.38
CA ALA A 31 -6.22 -15.39 -15.67
C ALA A 31 -6.67 -14.42 -16.79
N ASP A 32 -7.90 -13.90 -16.69
CA ASP A 32 -8.46 -12.88 -17.59
C ASP A 32 -8.00 -11.44 -17.26
N GLY A 33 -7.14 -11.28 -16.24
CA GLY A 33 -6.65 -9.99 -15.76
C GLY A 33 -7.67 -9.17 -14.96
N SER A 34 -8.82 -9.72 -14.58
CA SER A 34 -9.73 -9.10 -13.62
C SER A 34 -9.21 -9.24 -12.19
N PHE A 35 -9.59 -8.33 -11.28
CA PHE A 35 -9.23 -8.47 -9.86
C PHE A 35 -9.95 -9.67 -9.23
N GLN A 36 -9.24 -10.39 -8.38
CA GLN A 36 -9.84 -11.43 -7.52
C GLN A 36 -10.78 -10.81 -6.48
N SER A 37 -11.67 -11.63 -5.90
CA SER A 37 -12.59 -11.20 -4.84
C SER A 37 -11.85 -10.62 -3.63
N ASP A 38 -10.73 -11.26 -3.26
CA ASP A 38 -9.69 -10.71 -2.40
C ASP A 38 -8.58 -10.12 -3.29
N PRO A 39 -8.55 -8.79 -3.53
CA PRO A 39 -7.84 -8.22 -4.67
C PRO A 39 -6.36 -7.92 -4.40
N ILE A 40 -5.88 -8.11 -3.17
CA ILE A 40 -4.52 -7.74 -2.77
C ILE A 40 -3.81 -8.90 -2.07
N ASP A 41 -2.52 -9.00 -2.31
CA ASP A 41 -1.58 -9.84 -1.60
C ASP A 41 -0.64 -8.96 -0.78
N ALA A 42 -0.80 -8.99 0.55
CA ALA A 42 -0.02 -8.18 1.48
C ALA A 42 0.98 -9.05 2.24
N TYR A 43 2.27 -8.78 2.07
CA TYR A 43 3.35 -9.61 2.60
C TYR A 43 4.59 -8.81 3.01
N TRP A 44 5.42 -9.35 3.89
CA TRP A 44 6.73 -8.81 4.21
C TRP A 44 7.76 -9.20 3.15
N LEU A 45 8.59 -8.24 2.76
CA LEU A 45 9.88 -8.47 2.12
C LEU A 45 10.96 -8.13 3.14
N ARG A 46 11.71 -9.14 3.60
CA ARG A 46 12.76 -8.99 4.62
C ARG A 46 14.13 -8.91 3.97
N TYR A 47 14.93 -7.91 4.35
CA TYR A 47 16.26 -7.71 3.76
C TYR A 47 17.42 -8.30 4.58
N GLY A 48 17.18 -9.39 5.31
CA GLY A 48 18.25 -10.24 5.85
C GLY A 48 18.69 -11.25 4.80
N SER A 49 19.93 -11.15 4.34
CA SER A 49 20.70 -12.03 3.43
C SER A 49 20.11 -12.45 2.07
N THR A 50 18.79 -12.64 1.89
CA THR A 50 18.22 -13.20 0.64
C THR A 50 16.95 -12.50 0.11
N GLY A 51 16.39 -11.49 0.81
CA GLY A 51 15.16 -10.84 0.33
C GLY A 51 13.91 -11.69 0.54
N GLU A 52 13.90 -12.51 1.60
CA GLU A 52 12.87 -13.52 1.85
C GLU A 52 11.47 -12.89 1.99
N ARG A 53 10.53 -13.40 1.19
CA ARG A 53 9.10 -13.10 1.31
C ARG A 53 8.54 -13.86 2.52
N LYS A 54 7.84 -13.15 3.41
CA LYS A 54 7.13 -13.75 4.55
C LYS A 54 5.71 -13.25 4.63
N GLU A 55 4.76 -14.15 4.84
CA GLU A 55 3.37 -13.80 5.07
C GLU A 55 3.18 -12.99 6.35
N LEU A 56 2.25 -12.03 6.32
CA LEU A 56 1.79 -11.34 7.53
C LEU A 56 1.12 -12.36 8.46
N THR A 57 1.48 -12.34 9.75
CA THR A 57 0.76 -13.14 10.74
C THR A 57 -0.69 -12.65 10.86
N TRP A 58 -1.60 -13.51 11.31
CA TRP A 58 -3.01 -13.16 11.46
C TRP A 58 -3.19 -11.88 12.29
N LEU A 59 -2.48 -11.73 13.42
CA LEU A 59 -2.51 -10.52 14.24
C LEU A 59 -2.05 -9.26 13.47
N GLN A 60 -1.00 -9.37 12.65
CA GLN A 60 -0.53 -8.24 11.85
C GLN A 60 -1.51 -7.86 10.74
N ARG A 61 -2.15 -8.85 10.10
CA ARG A 61 -3.23 -8.63 9.14
C ARG A 61 -4.45 -8.00 9.81
N THR A 62 -4.77 -8.37 11.03
CA THR A 62 -5.98 -7.88 11.70
C THR A 62 -5.80 -6.50 12.33
N PHE A 63 -4.59 -6.11 12.76
CA PHE A 63 -4.41 -4.90 13.58
C PHE A 63 -3.43 -3.85 13.03
N ALA A 64 -2.50 -4.19 12.13
CA ALA A 64 -1.42 -3.25 11.76
C ALA A 64 -1.28 -3.00 10.24
N TYR A 65 -1.29 -4.06 9.43
CA TYR A 65 -1.01 -3.99 7.99
C TYR A 65 -2.12 -4.59 7.14
N GLY A 66 -3.26 -4.88 7.76
CA GLY A 66 -4.46 -5.30 7.06
C GLY A 66 -5.02 -4.26 6.12
N TYR A 67 -5.96 -4.71 5.32
CA TYR A 67 -6.85 -3.86 4.57
C TYR A 67 -8.27 -4.45 4.58
N SER A 68 -9.24 -3.59 4.35
CA SER A 68 -10.56 -3.97 3.87
C SER A 68 -10.67 -3.54 2.42
N ALA A 69 -11.26 -4.39 1.58
CA ALA A 69 -11.49 -4.09 0.17
C ALA A 69 -12.97 -4.25 -0.13
N LYS A 70 -13.61 -3.18 -0.62
CA LYS A 70 -15.00 -3.18 -1.04
C LYS A 70 -15.06 -3.03 -2.55
N ARG A 71 -15.62 -4.04 -3.22
CA ARG A 71 -15.81 -4.00 -4.67
C ARG A 71 -16.75 -2.85 -5.05
N ASP A 72 -16.34 -2.07 -6.03
CA ASP A 72 -17.20 -1.08 -6.69
C ASP A 72 -18.11 -1.81 -7.68
N LYS A 73 -19.43 -1.64 -7.50
CA LYS A 73 -20.45 -2.35 -8.26
C LYS A 73 -20.48 -1.96 -9.74
N LYS A 74 -19.90 -0.80 -10.12
CA LYS A 74 -20.05 -0.26 -11.47
C LYS A 74 -19.01 -0.75 -12.47
N ASN A 75 -17.78 -1.02 -12.02
CA ASN A 75 -16.63 -1.13 -12.92
C ASN A 75 -15.62 -2.21 -12.49
N GLY A 76 -15.97 -3.08 -11.53
CA GLY A 76 -15.08 -4.16 -11.08
C GLY A 76 -13.78 -3.68 -10.40
N THR A 77 -13.73 -2.40 -10.01
CA THR A 77 -12.65 -1.81 -9.21
C THR A 77 -12.93 -2.02 -7.72
N TYR A 78 -11.98 -1.64 -6.86
CA TYR A 78 -12.12 -1.79 -5.41
C TYR A 78 -11.77 -0.50 -4.69
N TRP A 79 -12.50 -0.22 -3.62
CA TRP A 79 -12.13 0.78 -2.62
C TRP A 79 -11.49 0.08 -1.44
N VAL A 80 -10.25 0.45 -1.14
CA VAL A 80 -9.39 -0.19 -0.16
C VAL A 80 -9.15 0.77 0.99
N THR A 81 -9.35 0.31 2.22
CA THR A 81 -9.01 1.06 3.45
C THR A 81 -7.99 0.24 4.23
N LEU A 82 -6.87 0.84 4.61
CA LEU A 82 -5.87 0.17 5.44
C LEU A 82 -6.36 0.11 6.88
N THR A 83 -6.17 -1.01 7.57
CA THR A 83 -6.70 -1.19 8.93
C THR A 83 -6.11 -0.19 9.92
N ALA A 84 -4.84 0.15 9.77
CA ALA A 84 -4.17 1.15 10.60
C ALA A 84 -4.46 2.61 10.17
N TRP A 85 -5.25 2.81 9.10
CA TRP A 85 -5.55 4.14 8.57
C TRP A 85 -6.94 4.17 7.93
N ASP A 86 -7.95 4.49 8.74
CA ASP A 86 -9.34 4.61 8.32
C ASP A 86 -9.65 5.92 7.57
N GLY A 87 -8.77 6.92 7.69
CA GLY A 87 -8.99 8.27 7.19
C GLY A 87 -9.05 8.43 5.67
N ARG A 88 -8.54 7.47 4.87
CA ARG A 88 -8.56 7.57 3.39
C ARG A 88 -8.82 6.25 2.69
N LYS A 89 -9.62 6.34 1.62
CA LYS A 89 -9.89 5.24 0.71
C LYS A 89 -8.96 5.30 -0.49
N ILE A 90 -8.30 4.19 -0.75
CA ILE A 90 -7.46 3.97 -1.93
C ILE A 90 -8.34 3.33 -3.01
N HIS A 91 -8.34 3.90 -4.21
CA HIS A 91 -9.00 3.31 -5.37
C HIS A 91 -8.06 2.34 -6.08
N LEU A 92 -8.42 1.07 -6.10
CA LEU A 92 -7.71 0.02 -6.82
C LEU A 92 -8.40 -0.22 -8.16
N HIS A 93 -7.70 0.11 -9.24
CA HIS A 93 -8.20 -0.04 -10.61
C HIS A 93 -7.06 -0.43 -11.56
N LYS A 94 -7.37 -0.57 -12.85
CA LYS A 94 -6.36 -0.72 -13.91
C LYS A 94 -6.14 0.61 -14.61
N ASP A 95 -4.91 0.91 -15.00
CA ASP A 95 -4.61 2.05 -15.87
C ASP A 95 -4.96 1.75 -17.34
N SER A 96 -4.71 2.70 -18.23
CA SER A 96 -4.97 2.56 -19.67
C SER A 96 -4.18 1.44 -20.34
N SER A 97 -3.07 1.00 -19.73
CA SER A 97 -2.29 -0.15 -20.20
C SER A 97 -2.77 -1.49 -19.63
N GLY A 98 -3.81 -1.47 -18.80
CA GLY A 98 -4.33 -2.65 -18.11
C GLY A 98 -3.53 -3.05 -16.87
N LYS A 99 -2.55 -2.24 -16.45
CA LYS A 99 -1.74 -2.53 -15.26
C LYS A 99 -2.52 -2.13 -14.00
N PRO A 100 -2.51 -2.96 -12.94
CA PRO A 100 -3.15 -2.59 -11.68
C PRO A 100 -2.42 -1.42 -11.02
N VAL A 101 -3.19 -0.47 -10.51
CA VAL A 101 -2.71 0.74 -9.83
C VAL A 101 -3.58 1.07 -8.63
N ALA A 102 -2.96 1.65 -7.60
CA ALA A 102 -3.62 2.21 -6.44
C ALA A 102 -3.57 3.73 -6.53
N THR A 103 -4.71 4.40 -6.50
CA THR A 103 -4.82 5.86 -6.57
C THR A 103 -5.58 6.44 -5.40
N LEU A 104 -5.23 7.65 -4.99
CA LEU A 104 -5.91 8.43 -3.95
C LEU A 104 -5.57 9.91 -4.11
N THR A 105 -6.21 10.76 -3.31
CA THR A 105 -5.80 12.15 -3.19
C THR A 105 -4.57 12.26 -2.27
N ILE A 106 -3.49 12.84 -2.78
CA ILE A 106 -2.26 13.19 -2.06
C ILE A 106 -2.03 14.69 -2.27
N ASP A 107 -2.06 15.47 -1.20
CA ASP A 107 -1.90 16.94 -1.21
C ASP A 107 -2.81 17.62 -2.24
N GLY A 108 -4.11 17.28 -2.20
CA GLY A 108 -5.13 17.81 -3.10
C GLY A 108 -5.07 17.29 -4.54
N LYS A 109 -4.10 16.45 -4.90
CA LYS A 109 -3.91 15.92 -6.26
C LYS A 109 -4.32 14.46 -6.36
N TYR A 110 -5.02 14.10 -7.43
CA TYR A 110 -5.31 12.70 -7.76
C TYR A 110 -4.04 12.03 -8.24
N ALA A 111 -3.53 11.07 -7.46
CA ALA A 111 -2.20 10.52 -7.63
C ALA A 111 -2.20 8.99 -7.52
N ARG A 112 -1.32 8.35 -8.26
CA ARG A 112 -0.92 6.96 -8.00
C ARG A 112 -0.08 6.93 -6.74
N LEU A 113 -0.47 6.09 -5.78
CA LEU A 113 0.32 5.81 -4.60
C LEU A 113 1.53 4.98 -4.99
N ASP A 114 2.74 5.44 -4.70
CA ASP A 114 3.96 4.69 -4.95
C ASP A 114 4.42 3.97 -3.68
N TYR A 115 4.47 4.68 -2.54
CA TYR A 115 4.74 4.09 -1.23
C TYR A 115 4.25 4.95 -0.07
N ILE A 116 4.17 4.32 1.10
CA ILE A 116 3.89 4.97 2.38
C ILE A 116 5.11 4.83 3.26
N TRP A 117 5.53 5.92 3.88
CA TRP A 117 6.56 5.94 4.91
C TRP A 117 5.94 6.21 6.27
N VAL A 118 6.26 5.38 7.27
CA VAL A 118 5.71 5.47 8.62
C VAL A 118 6.82 5.75 9.61
N TYR A 119 6.67 6.84 10.37
CA TYR A 119 7.56 7.15 11.47
C TYR A 119 6.85 6.85 12.79
N ALA A 120 7.37 5.85 13.50
CA ALA A 120 6.79 5.33 14.72
C ALA A 120 7.87 5.01 15.76
N ASP A 121 7.46 4.96 17.02
CA ASP A 121 8.26 4.43 18.12
C ASP A 121 7.57 3.19 18.70
N ASN A 122 8.38 2.20 19.03
CA ASN A 122 7.95 0.93 19.60
C ASN A 122 8.75 0.58 20.87
N SER A 123 9.36 1.57 21.51
CA SER A 123 10.10 1.43 22.77
C SER A 123 9.19 1.30 23.99
N GLY A 124 7.95 1.80 23.91
CA GLY A 124 6.92 1.69 24.95
C GLY A 124 6.04 0.43 24.82
N THR A 125 5.06 0.29 25.71
CA THR A 125 4.12 -0.84 25.74
C THR A 125 3.22 -0.93 24.49
N TRP A 126 2.94 0.20 23.84
CA TRP A 126 2.14 0.29 22.63
C TRP A 126 2.89 1.03 21.53
N PRO A 127 2.83 0.57 20.27
CA PRO A 127 3.41 1.28 19.15
C PRO A 127 2.76 2.67 19.00
N LYS A 128 3.57 3.72 18.94
CA LYS A 128 3.11 5.09 18.71
C LYS A 128 3.52 5.55 17.31
N VAL A 129 2.56 5.85 16.45
CA VAL A 129 2.80 6.44 15.13
C VAL A 129 2.79 7.96 15.28
N PHE A 130 3.89 8.62 14.92
CA PHE A 130 4.00 10.09 14.96
C PHE A 130 3.52 10.73 13.66
N HIS A 131 3.92 10.16 12.52
CA HIS A 131 3.45 10.64 11.22
C HIS A 131 3.52 9.54 10.16
N VAL A 132 2.72 9.77 9.12
CA VAL A 132 2.67 8.97 7.90
C VAL A 132 2.90 9.89 6.71
N ASP A 133 3.76 9.46 5.82
CA ASP A 133 4.17 10.16 4.61
C ASP A 133 3.66 9.37 3.40
N LEU A 134 2.81 9.99 2.61
CA LEU A 134 2.33 9.46 1.35
C LEU A 134 3.21 9.98 0.23
N HIS A 135 3.79 9.07 -0.54
CA HIS A 135 4.54 9.42 -1.74
C HIS A 135 3.84 8.82 -2.94
N GLY A 136 3.61 9.65 -3.94
CA GLY A 136 2.94 9.23 -5.16
C GLY A 136 3.37 10.00 -6.38
N THR A 137 2.71 9.69 -7.47
CA THR A 137 2.89 10.33 -8.76
C THR A 137 1.54 10.90 -9.20
N ASP A 138 1.49 12.20 -9.44
CA ASP A 138 0.31 12.89 -9.99
C ASP A 138 -0.11 12.24 -11.31
N MET A 139 -1.38 11.82 -11.40
CA MET A 139 -1.90 11.12 -12.58
C MET A 139 -2.05 12.03 -13.81
N LEU A 140 -2.12 13.35 -13.61
CA LEU A 140 -2.20 14.32 -14.70
C LEU A 140 -0.81 14.71 -15.20
N THR A 141 0.11 15.02 -14.28
CA THR A 141 1.40 15.63 -14.65
C THR A 141 2.58 14.65 -14.66
N GLY A 142 2.41 13.46 -14.08
CA GLY A 142 3.49 12.49 -13.91
C GLY A 142 4.56 12.92 -12.90
N ARG A 143 4.38 14.05 -12.20
CA ARG A 143 5.33 14.56 -11.21
C ARG A 143 5.11 13.89 -9.85
N HIS A 144 6.19 13.80 -9.08
CA HIS A 144 6.12 13.35 -7.70
C HIS A 144 5.22 14.28 -6.87
N VAL A 145 4.41 13.68 -6.01
CA VAL A 145 3.58 14.36 -5.01
C VAL A 145 3.81 13.72 -3.65
N PHE A 146 3.66 14.52 -2.62
CA PHE A 146 3.97 14.15 -1.26
C PHE A 146 2.98 14.77 -0.29
N GLU A 147 2.59 14.01 0.73
CA GLU A 147 1.80 14.52 1.83
C GLU A 147 2.21 13.88 3.15
N ARG A 148 2.40 14.70 4.19
CA ARG A 148 2.61 14.23 5.56
C ARG A 148 1.34 14.41 6.38
N ILE A 149 0.90 13.32 6.99
CA ILE A 149 -0.21 13.27 7.93
C ILE A 149 0.39 13.06 9.32
N LYS A 150 0.11 13.98 10.24
CA LYS A 150 0.54 13.89 11.64
C LYS A 150 -0.62 13.39 12.49
N ASN A 151 -0.31 12.53 13.46
CA ASN A 151 -1.21 12.20 14.58
C ASN A 151 -1.05 13.22 15.70
#